data_AF-L8PJ51-F1
#
_entry.id   AF-L8PJ51-F1
#
_cell.length_a   1.000
_cell.length_b   1.000
_cell.length_c   1.000
_cell.angle_alpha   90.00
_cell.angle_beta   90.00
_cell.angle_gamma   90.00
#
_symmetry.space_group_name_H-M   'P 1'
#
loop_
_entity.id
_entity.type
_entity.pdbx_description
1 polymer ?
#
loop_
_entity_poly.entity_id
_entity_poly.type
_entity_poly.pdbx_seq_one_letter_code
_entity_poly.pdbx_strand_id
1 'polypeptide(L)'
;MCGDFVFRTLTTRNRENGEAGAKVVPDLATDTGSPNKDAPVWTYTLKEGLKYEDGTPDSSVINQRLSTSQGADAAAVTTDTNLGPAELAKVAGDKELASRVGTGHFGYTNYIAFNPTIKPFDNVKVRQAIAYAIDRSSVINAAGGSALAEPATTFLPNQKSFGHTPYDHFPAGESGNAAKAGELLKRSPPRSRTR
;
A
#
# COMPACT_ATOMS: atom_id res chain seq x y z
N MET A 1 -6.04 -1.67 -6.53
CA MET A 1 -4.91 -0.84 -7.02
C MET A 1 -3.66 -0.82 -5.90
N CYS A 2 -3.25 -2.02 -6.57
CA CYS A 2 -2.11 -2.97 -6.75
C CYS A 2 -2.25 -3.50 -8.19
N GLY A 3 -1.11 -3.76 -8.82
CA GLY A 3 -0.84 -4.84 -9.77
C GLY A 3 0.55 -5.39 -9.41
N ASP A 4 0.89 -6.62 -9.80
CA ASP A 4 2.07 -7.29 -9.24
C ASP A 4 3.41 -6.87 -9.87
N PHE A 5 4.44 -6.74 -9.02
CA PHE A 5 5.77 -6.24 -9.33
C PHE A 5 6.64 -7.17 -10.20
N VAL A 6 7.49 -6.58 -11.05
CA VAL A 6 8.62 -7.28 -11.69
C VAL A 6 9.92 -6.97 -10.95
N PHE A 7 10.28 -7.80 -9.97
CA PHE A 7 11.56 -7.69 -9.27
C PHE A 7 12.74 -8.02 -10.20
N ARG A 8 13.75 -7.14 -10.22
CA ARG A 8 15.07 -7.38 -10.82
C ARG A 8 16.02 -7.92 -9.75
N THR A 9 16.84 -8.91 -10.09
CA THR A 9 17.67 -9.64 -9.14
C THR A 9 19.05 -9.94 -9.72
N LEU A 10 20.03 -10.37 -8.90
CA LEU A 10 21.36 -10.74 -9.41
C LEU A 10 21.25 -11.81 -10.51
N THR A 11 20.47 -12.85 -10.22
CA THR A 11 20.06 -13.88 -11.17
C THR A 11 18.54 -14.01 -11.17
N THR A 12 17.95 -14.34 -12.31
CA THR A 12 16.51 -14.56 -12.46
C THR A 12 16.22 -15.93 -13.08
N ARG A 13 14.95 -16.29 -13.22
CA ARG A 13 14.55 -17.47 -14.00
C ARG A 13 14.38 -17.09 -15.47
N ASN A 14 14.83 -17.99 -16.35
CA ASN A 14 14.63 -17.84 -17.78
C ASN A 14 13.13 -17.66 -18.11
N ARG A 15 12.80 -16.79 -19.08
CA ARG A 15 11.42 -16.38 -19.38
C ARG A 15 10.75 -17.23 -20.47
N GLU A 16 11.31 -18.40 -20.74
CA GLU A 16 10.78 -19.40 -21.68
C GLU A 16 9.80 -20.37 -20.98
N ASN A 17 8.80 -20.86 -21.71
CA ASN A 17 7.83 -21.80 -21.17
C ASN A 17 8.41 -23.23 -21.01
N GLY A 18 7.95 -23.97 -20.00
CA GLY A 18 8.37 -25.35 -19.72
C GLY A 18 9.67 -25.44 -18.91
N GLU A 19 10.38 -26.58 -19.00
CA GLU A 19 11.61 -26.84 -18.22
C GLU A 19 12.72 -25.82 -18.49
N ALA A 20 12.74 -25.22 -19.69
CA ALA A 20 13.66 -24.13 -20.04
C ALA A 20 13.54 -22.94 -19.07
N GLY A 21 12.33 -22.61 -18.60
CA GLY A 21 12.04 -21.55 -17.64
C GLY A 21 12.40 -21.89 -16.19
N ALA A 22 12.74 -23.15 -15.88
CA ALA A 22 13.26 -23.52 -14.56
C ALA A 22 14.75 -23.14 -14.39
N LYS A 23 15.47 -22.86 -15.49
CA LYS A 23 16.89 -22.52 -15.47
C LYS A 23 17.12 -21.13 -14.89
N VAL A 24 18.10 -21.03 -14.00
CA VAL A 24 18.61 -19.75 -13.48
C VAL A 24 19.54 -19.13 -14.52
N VAL A 25 19.37 -17.83 -14.78
CA VAL A 25 20.15 -17.04 -15.74
C VAL A 25 20.56 -15.68 -15.15
N PRO A 26 21.63 -15.02 -15.64
CA PRO A 26 22.07 -13.72 -15.12
C PRO A 26 21.11 -12.59 -15.48
N ASP A 27 20.76 -11.71 -14.54
CA ASP A 27 19.86 -10.55 -14.76
C ASP A 27 20.56 -9.21 -14.48
N LEU A 28 20.84 -8.89 -13.22
CA LEU A 28 21.73 -7.78 -12.84
C LEU A 28 23.21 -8.21 -12.85
N ALA A 29 23.50 -9.46 -12.50
CA ALA A 29 24.85 -10.01 -12.63
C ALA A 29 25.19 -10.33 -14.11
N THR A 30 26.47 -10.44 -14.42
CA THR A 30 26.99 -10.97 -15.71
C THR A 30 26.95 -12.49 -15.76
N ASP A 31 26.96 -13.14 -14.60
CA ASP A 31 27.05 -14.59 -14.39
C ASP A 31 25.98 -15.07 -13.39
N THR A 32 25.92 -16.38 -13.12
CA THR A 32 24.98 -16.96 -12.15
C THR A 32 25.49 -16.96 -10.71
N GLY A 33 26.57 -16.24 -10.43
CA GLY A 33 27.31 -16.30 -9.17
C GLY A 33 28.29 -17.48 -9.10
N SER A 34 29.37 -17.28 -8.35
CA SER A 34 30.37 -18.30 -8.03
C SER A 34 30.37 -18.58 -6.52
N PRO A 35 30.09 -19.82 -6.07
CA PRO A 35 30.19 -20.19 -4.66
C PRO A 35 31.65 -20.36 -4.21
N ASN A 36 31.92 -20.15 -2.92
CA ASN A 36 33.10 -20.70 -2.26
C ASN A 36 32.95 -22.24 -2.04
N LYS A 37 34.00 -22.93 -1.57
CA LYS A 37 34.08 -24.41 -1.67
C LYS A 37 32.89 -25.19 -1.06
N ASP A 38 32.28 -24.67 0.01
CA ASP A 38 31.16 -25.28 0.74
C ASP A 38 29.81 -24.60 0.42
N ALA A 39 29.82 -23.58 -0.45
CA ALA A 39 28.72 -22.69 -0.84
C ALA A 39 28.01 -21.77 0.20
N PRO A 40 28.50 -21.49 1.45
CA PRO A 40 27.88 -20.48 2.31
C PRO A 40 28.11 -19.02 1.85
N VAL A 41 29.02 -18.77 0.90
CA VAL A 41 29.29 -17.43 0.33
C VAL A 41 29.29 -17.51 -1.18
N TRP A 42 28.59 -16.57 -1.83
CA TRP A 42 28.48 -16.45 -3.27
C TRP A 42 28.93 -15.07 -3.74
N THR A 43 29.84 -15.04 -4.71
CA THR A 43 30.32 -13.81 -5.34
C THR A 43 29.66 -13.65 -6.71
N TYR A 44 29.15 -12.46 -7.01
CA TYR A 44 28.51 -12.11 -8.28
C TYR A 44 29.21 -10.91 -8.90
N THR A 45 29.50 -10.97 -10.20
CA THR A 45 29.99 -9.80 -10.94
C THR A 45 28.80 -9.01 -11.48
N LEU A 46 28.72 -7.70 -11.20
CA LEU A 46 27.63 -6.85 -11.67
C LEU A 46 27.89 -6.32 -13.08
N LYS A 47 26.82 -6.12 -13.86
CA LYS A 47 26.90 -5.44 -15.16
C LYS A 47 27.29 -3.97 -14.99
N GLU A 48 28.11 -3.45 -15.91
CA GLU A 48 28.51 -2.05 -15.92
C GLU A 48 27.31 -1.10 -16.10
N GLY A 49 27.43 0.13 -15.58
CA GLY A 49 26.38 1.14 -15.67
C GLY A 49 25.15 0.90 -14.78
N LEU A 50 25.09 -0.20 -14.02
CA LEU A 50 24.06 -0.41 -13.01
C LEU A 50 24.16 0.67 -11.94
N LYS A 51 23.03 1.35 -11.73
CA LYS A 51 22.76 2.21 -10.57
C LYS A 51 21.81 1.44 -9.67
N TYR A 52 21.97 1.59 -8.36
CA TYR A 52 20.90 1.26 -7.43
C TYR A 52 19.75 2.26 -7.61
N GLU A 53 18.53 1.78 -7.48
CA GLU A 53 17.34 2.63 -7.33
C GLU A 53 17.40 3.31 -5.95
N ASP A 54 17.93 4.53 -5.92
CA ASP A 54 18.12 5.39 -4.74
C ASP A 54 16.85 6.15 -4.31
N GLY A 55 15.73 5.90 -4.98
CA GLY A 55 14.44 6.56 -4.75
C GLY A 55 14.29 7.94 -5.41
N THR A 56 15.21 8.37 -6.28
CA THR A 56 15.24 9.73 -6.85
C THR A 56 14.38 9.98 -8.09
N PRO A 57 13.25 9.27 -8.26
CA PRO A 57 12.04 9.97 -8.68
C PRO A 57 10.90 9.72 -7.69
N ASP A 58 10.42 10.82 -7.09
CA ASP A 58 9.14 10.88 -6.39
C ASP A 58 8.02 10.31 -7.30
N SER A 59 7.01 9.67 -6.72
CA SER A 59 5.95 9.02 -7.47
C SER A 59 5.22 9.98 -8.43
N SER A 60 5.10 11.26 -8.06
CA SER A 60 4.59 12.33 -8.93
C SER A 60 5.43 12.53 -10.20
N VAL A 61 6.76 12.41 -10.12
CA VAL A 61 7.67 12.55 -11.27
C VAL A 61 7.56 11.36 -12.23
N ILE A 62 7.43 10.14 -11.70
CA ILE A 62 7.19 8.93 -12.51
C ILE A 62 5.82 9.04 -13.20
N ASN A 63 4.77 9.36 -12.43
CA ASN A 63 3.41 9.56 -12.94
C ASN A 63 3.37 10.66 -14.01
N GLN A 64 4.06 11.78 -13.80
CA GLN A 64 4.18 12.88 -14.77
C GLN A 64 4.83 12.39 -16.06
N ARG A 65 5.99 11.70 -15.98
CA ARG A 65 6.73 11.21 -17.16
C ARG A 65 5.88 10.26 -18.01
N LEU A 66 5.28 9.25 -17.38
CA LEU A 66 4.37 8.30 -18.04
C LEU A 66 3.17 9.01 -18.67
N SER A 67 2.59 9.99 -17.97
CA SER A 67 1.49 10.81 -18.48
C SER A 67 1.89 11.79 -19.59
N THR A 68 3.15 12.21 -19.68
CA THR A 68 3.68 12.96 -20.83
C THR A 68 4.07 12.06 -22.00
N SER A 69 4.36 10.79 -21.74
CA SER A 69 4.49 9.73 -22.76
C SER A 69 5.53 10.03 -23.86
N GLN A 70 6.67 10.63 -23.50
CA GLN A 70 7.69 11.09 -24.46
C GLN A 70 8.87 10.12 -24.59
N GLY A 71 9.34 9.89 -25.82
CA GLY A 71 10.51 9.06 -26.09
C GLY A 71 10.36 7.64 -25.52
N ALA A 72 11.32 7.20 -24.72
CA ALA A 72 11.27 5.90 -24.05
C ALA A 72 10.08 5.75 -23.07
N ASP A 73 9.61 6.86 -22.48
CA ASP A 73 8.51 6.84 -21.52
C ASP A 73 7.15 6.54 -22.17
N ALA A 74 7.07 6.57 -23.51
CA ALA A 74 5.90 6.12 -24.28
C ALA A 74 5.70 4.59 -24.22
N ALA A 75 6.78 3.82 -24.02
CA ALA A 75 6.77 2.37 -23.90
C ALA A 75 6.98 1.90 -22.44
N ALA A 76 7.07 2.83 -21.48
CA ALA A 76 7.28 2.52 -20.08
C ALA A 76 5.95 2.19 -19.38
N VAL A 77 6.04 1.29 -18.40
CA VAL A 77 4.98 0.89 -17.48
C VAL A 77 5.60 0.85 -16.08
N THR A 78 4.85 1.25 -15.04
CA THR A 78 5.26 1.09 -13.64
C THR A 78 4.17 0.35 -12.86
N THR A 79 4.61 -0.36 -11.83
CA THR A 79 3.78 -0.96 -10.77
C THR A 79 3.94 -0.25 -9.44
N ASP A 80 4.83 0.76 -9.38
CA ASP A 80 5.53 1.15 -8.16
C ASP A 80 5.00 2.48 -7.61
N THR A 81 4.03 3.09 -8.31
CA THR A 81 3.43 4.37 -7.96
C THR A 81 1.90 4.30 -7.98
N ASN A 82 1.29 4.87 -6.93
CA ASN A 82 -0.12 5.21 -6.92
C ASN A 82 -0.32 6.60 -7.57
N LEU A 83 -1.49 6.83 -8.15
CA LEU A 83 -1.92 8.16 -8.58
C LEU A 83 -2.43 8.96 -7.37
N GLY A 84 -1.96 10.19 -7.21
CA GLY A 84 -2.51 11.13 -6.25
C GLY A 84 -3.75 11.84 -6.79
N PRO A 85 -4.38 12.73 -5.99
CA PRO A 85 -5.57 13.46 -6.40
C PRO A 85 -5.36 14.35 -7.64
N ALA A 86 -4.16 14.91 -7.81
CA ALA A 86 -3.81 15.76 -8.94
C ALA A 86 -3.67 14.96 -10.25
N GLU A 87 -3.01 13.80 -10.19
CA GLU A 87 -2.87 12.90 -11.32
C GLU A 87 -4.21 12.27 -11.70
N LEU A 88 -5.03 11.89 -10.72
CA LEU A 88 -6.40 11.40 -10.97
C LEU A 88 -7.27 12.44 -11.66
N ALA A 89 -7.21 13.71 -11.26
CA ALA A 89 -7.95 14.78 -11.94
C ALA A 89 -7.53 14.93 -13.41
N LYS A 90 -6.22 14.78 -13.70
CA LYS A 90 -5.70 14.78 -15.08
C LYS A 90 -6.16 13.55 -15.87
N VAL A 91 -6.05 12.35 -15.30
CA VAL A 91 -6.47 11.08 -15.92
C VAL A 91 -7.98 11.04 -16.18
N ALA A 92 -8.80 11.55 -15.26
CA ALA A 92 -10.25 11.61 -15.44
C ALA A 92 -10.69 12.56 -16.58
N GLY A 93 -9.87 13.56 -16.92
CA GLY A 93 -10.09 14.46 -18.05
C GLY A 93 -9.66 13.91 -19.41
N ASP A 94 -8.89 12.82 -19.45
CA ASP A 94 -8.22 12.31 -20.65
C ASP A 94 -8.50 10.81 -20.85
N LYS A 95 -9.26 10.48 -21.91
CA LYS A 95 -9.66 9.10 -22.20
C LYS A 95 -8.51 8.19 -22.62
N GLU A 96 -7.45 8.74 -23.22
CA GLU A 96 -6.28 7.95 -23.60
C GLU A 96 -5.49 7.58 -22.35
N LEU A 97 -5.20 8.56 -21.49
CA LEU A 97 -4.58 8.30 -20.18
C LEU A 97 -5.44 7.38 -19.29
N ALA A 98 -6.76 7.56 -19.26
CA ALA A 98 -7.66 6.68 -18.51
C ALA A 98 -7.58 5.22 -18.98
N SER A 99 -7.44 4.96 -20.28
CA SER A 99 -7.29 3.60 -20.82
C SER A 99 -5.95 2.94 -20.48
N ARG A 100 -4.95 3.74 -20.04
CA ARG A 100 -3.62 3.28 -19.63
C ARG A 100 -3.50 3.02 -18.12
N VAL A 101 -4.54 3.30 -17.33
CA VAL A 101 -4.52 3.18 -15.86
C VAL A 101 -5.30 1.95 -15.39
N GLY A 102 -4.58 0.98 -14.81
CA GLY A 102 -5.18 -0.21 -14.21
C GLY A 102 -5.95 0.11 -12.93
N THR A 103 -7.26 -0.09 -12.93
CA THR A 103 -8.14 0.15 -11.77
C THR A 103 -8.68 -1.15 -11.17
N GLY A 104 -9.02 -1.11 -9.88
CA GLY A 104 -9.54 -2.25 -9.11
C GLY A 104 -9.32 -2.05 -7.61
N HIS A 105 -9.90 -2.87 -6.75
CA HIS A 105 -9.75 -2.72 -5.29
C HIS A 105 -8.33 -3.12 -4.82
N PHE A 106 -7.81 -2.51 -3.74
CA PHE A 106 -6.49 -2.85 -3.16
C PHE A 106 -6.69 -3.69 -1.88
N GLY A 107 -5.95 -4.78 -1.73
CA GLY A 107 -6.09 -5.73 -0.62
C GLY A 107 -5.49 -5.27 0.72
N TYR A 108 -5.52 -3.98 1.04
CA TYR A 108 -5.04 -3.43 2.31
C TYR A 108 -6.12 -2.63 3.03
N THR A 109 -5.99 -2.50 4.35
CA THR A 109 -6.89 -1.69 5.19
C THR A 109 -6.05 -0.79 6.07
N ASN A 110 -6.26 0.52 5.98
CA ASN A 110 -5.62 1.49 6.86
C ASN A 110 -6.31 1.48 8.23
N TYR A 111 -5.55 1.31 9.31
CA TYR A 111 -6.09 1.18 10.67
C TYR A 111 -5.25 1.94 11.70
N ILE A 112 -5.90 2.37 12.79
CA ILE A 112 -5.21 2.97 13.94
C ILE A 112 -4.90 1.87 14.95
N ALA A 113 -3.61 1.59 15.16
CA ALA A 113 -3.15 0.70 16.22
C ALA A 113 -3.12 1.42 17.57
N PHE A 114 -3.79 0.87 18.58
CA PHE A 114 -3.68 1.34 19.97
C PHE A 114 -2.78 0.41 20.77
N ASN A 115 -1.83 0.96 21.53
CA ASN A 115 -1.06 0.17 22.50
C ASN A 115 -1.89 -0.04 23.79
N PRO A 116 -2.33 -1.26 24.13
CA PRO A 116 -3.23 -1.50 25.26
C PRO A 116 -2.54 -1.52 26.64
N THR A 117 -1.23 -1.24 26.73
CA THR A 117 -0.50 -1.18 28.02
C THR A 117 -0.27 0.26 28.51
N ILE A 118 -0.45 1.26 27.64
CA ILE A 118 -0.11 2.66 27.92
C ILE A 118 -1.38 3.46 28.23
N LYS A 119 -1.41 4.16 29.37
CA LYS A 119 -2.51 5.08 29.72
C LYS A 119 -2.57 6.25 28.71
N PRO A 120 -3.76 6.67 28.21
CA PRO A 120 -5.10 6.22 28.58
C PRO A 120 -5.66 5.06 27.72
N PHE A 121 -4.88 4.55 26.76
CA PHE A 121 -5.28 3.49 25.85
C PHE A 121 -5.38 2.11 26.50
N ASP A 122 -4.88 1.94 27.74
CA ASP A 122 -5.12 0.76 28.58
C ASP A 122 -6.63 0.52 28.78
N ASN A 123 -7.39 1.59 28.95
CA ASN A 123 -8.83 1.51 29.08
C ASN A 123 -9.51 1.25 27.72
N VAL A 124 -10.14 0.09 27.58
CA VAL A 124 -10.92 -0.29 26.39
C VAL A 124 -12.01 0.72 26.04
N LYS A 125 -12.59 1.42 27.02
CA LYS A 125 -13.64 2.42 26.79
C LYS A 125 -13.09 3.70 26.15
N VAL A 126 -11.82 4.04 26.34
CA VAL A 126 -11.14 5.12 25.60
C VAL A 126 -10.89 4.71 24.15
N ARG A 127 -10.41 3.48 23.91
CA ARG A 127 -10.24 2.94 22.54
C ARG A 127 -11.57 2.89 21.77
N GLN A 128 -12.64 2.46 22.43
CA GLN A 128 -14.00 2.49 21.87
C GLN A 128 -14.49 3.92 21.63
N ALA A 129 -14.22 4.87 22.53
CA ALA A 129 -14.60 6.27 22.31
C ALA A 129 -13.94 6.86 21.07
N ILE A 130 -12.66 6.56 20.82
CA ILE A 130 -11.94 7.01 19.62
C ILE A 130 -12.54 6.36 18.37
N ALA A 131 -12.86 5.06 18.39
CA ALA A 131 -13.52 4.38 17.26
C ALA A 131 -14.90 4.99 16.91
N TYR A 132 -15.63 5.54 17.89
CA TYR A 132 -16.85 6.31 17.65
C TYR A 132 -16.58 7.79 17.27
N ALA A 133 -15.42 8.36 17.58
CA ALA A 133 -15.10 9.77 17.30
C ALA A 133 -14.53 10.01 15.89
N ILE A 134 -14.14 8.97 15.16
CA ILE A 134 -13.57 9.08 13.82
C ILE A 134 -14.67 9.37 12.79
N ASP A 135 -14.63 10.57 12.23
CA ASP A 135 -15.24 10.91 10.95
C ASP A 135 -14.49 10.20 9.82
N ARG A 136 -15.13 9.19 9.22
CA ARG A 136 -14.56 8.41 8.11
C ARG A 136 -14.61 9.18 6.80
N SER A 137 -15.63 10.02 6.59
CA SER A 137 -15.75 10.85 5.38
C SER A 137 -14.64 11.89 5.30
N SER A 138 -14.30 12.56 6.39
CA SER A 138 -13.14 13.47 6.45
C SER A 138 -11.82 12.75 6.22
N VAL A 139 -11.65 11.52 6.72
CA VAL A 139 -10.45 10.70 6.46
C VAL A 139 -10.36 10.29 4.98
N ILE A 140 -11.48 9.86 4.37
CA ILE A 140 -11.54 9.51 2.94
C ILE A 140 -11.23 10.73 2.07
N ASN A 141 -11.83 11.89 2.37
CA ASN A 141 -11.56 13.13 1.65
C ASN A 141 -10.09 13.55 1.75
N ALA A 142 -9.48 13.46 2.94
CA ALA A 142 -8.04 13.70 3.13
C ALA A 142 -7.14 12.70 2.39
N ALA A 143 -7.61 11.46 2.20
CA ALA A 143 -6.93 10.42 1.41
C ALA A 143 -7.13 10.55 -0.12
N GLY A 144 -7.81 11.61 -0.59
CA GLY A 144 -8.06 11.86 -2.01
C GLY A 144 -9.46 11.47 -2.52
N GLY A 145 -10.39 11.16 -1.61
CA GLY A 145 -11.80 10.91 -1.91
C GLY A 145 -12.12 9.45 -2.26
N SER A 146 -13.39 9.22 -2.62
CA SER A 146 -13.96 7.89 -2.88
C SER A 146 -13.38 7.14 -4.08
N ALA A 147 -12.55 7.79 -4.90
CA ALA A 147 -11.78 7.14 -5.96
C ALA A 147 -10.54 6.38 -5.43
N LEU A 148 -10.07 6.69 -4.21
CA LEU A 148 -8.87 6.11 -3.60
C LEU A 148 -9.14 5.37 -2.29
N ALA A 149 -10.16 5.75 -1.53
CA ALA A 149 -10.47 5.17 -0.22
C ALA A 149 -11.98 5.01 0.02
N GLU A 150 -12.35 3.99 0.77
CA GLU A 150 -13.74 3.71 1.20
C GLU A 150 -13.78 3.38 2.70
N PRO A 151 -14.95 3.48 3.39
CA PRO A 151 -15.00 3.41 4.84
C PRO A 151 -14.88 1.98 5.38
N ALA A 152 -13.74 1.67 5.99
CA ALA A 152 -13.54 0.38 6.67
C ALA A 152 -14.38 0.26 7.96
N THR A 153 -15.10 -0.86 8.08
CA THR A 153 -15.83 -1.30 9.29
C THR A 153 -15.22 -2.55 9.93
N THR A 154 -14.46 -3.35 9.17
CA THR A 154 -13.71 -4.53 9.63
C THR A 154 -12.21 -4.38 9.32
N PHE A 155 -11.38 -5.27 9.85
CA PHE A 155 -9.95 -5.34 9.50
C PHE A 155 -9.70 -5.99 8.12
N LEU A 156 -10.66 -6.74 7.57
CA LEU A 156 -10.54 -7.35 6.25
C LEU A 156 -10.95 -6.33 5.16
N PRO A 157 -10.16 -6.17 4.08
CA PRO A 157 -10.55 -5.37 2.92
C PRO A 157 -11.91 -5.80 2.38
N ASN A 158 -12.68 -4.87 1.80
CA ASN A 158 -14.07 -5.09 1.39
C ASN A 158 -14.17 -5.90 0.07
N GLN A 159 -13.66 -7.14 0.09
CA GLN A 159 -13.70 -8.06 -1.04
C GLN A 159 -14.03 -9.47 -0.57
N LYS A 160 -14.98 -10.11 -1.28
CA LYS A 160 -15.37 -11.51 -1.03
C LYS A 160 -14.20 -12.50 -1.16
N SER A 161 -13.18 -12.17 -1.95
CA SER A 161 -11.94 -12.94 -2.09
C SER A 161 -11.12 -13.02 -0.79
N PHE A 162 -11.19 -12.00 0.08
CA PHE A 162 -10.56 -12.00 1.40
C PHE A 162 -11.48 -12.54 2.51
N GLY A 163 -12.61 -13.15 2.15
CA GLY A 163 -13.58 -13.68 3.11
C GLY A 163 -14.37 -12.62 3.89
N HIS A 164 -14.34 -11.35 3.44
CA HIS A 164 -15.03 -10.25 4.10
C HIS A 164 -16.54 -10.51 4.25
N THR A 165 -17.06 -10.28 5.45
CA THR A 165 -18.48 -10.26 5.76
C THR A 165 -18.88 -8.85 6.26
N PRO A 166 -19.89 -8.20 5.66
CA PRO A 166 -20.32 -6.86 6.09
C PRO A 166 -20.78 -6.84 7.55
N TYR A 167 -19.99 -6.17 8.39
CA TYR A 167 -20.20 -6.08 9.82
C TYR A 167 -19.53 -4.81 10.36
N ASP A 168 -20.09 -4.19 11.42
CA ASP A 168 -19.50 -3.04 12.10
C ASP A 168 -19.58 -3.19 13.63
N HIS A 169 -18.43 -3.18 14.32
CA HIS A 169 -18.36 -3.19 15.79
C HIS A 169 -18.71 -1.82 16.41
N PHE A 170 -18.56 -0.73 15.66
CA PHE A 170 -18.62 0.65 16.13
C PHE A 170 -19.41 1.54 15.16
N PRO A 171 -20.74 1.30 14.99
CA PRO A 171 -21.61 2.06 14.10
C PRO A 171 -21.72 3.52 14.54
N ALA A 172 -20.77 4.32 14.04
CA ALA A 172 -20.62 5.73 14.34
C ALA A 172 -21.32 6.63 13.30
N GLY A 173 -21.79 6.06 12.19
CA GLY A 173 -22.14 6.80 10.99
C GLY A 173 -20.88 7.25 10.22
N GLU A 174 -21.11 7.91 9.09
CA GLU A 174 -20.03 8.37 8.19
C GLU A 174 -19.14 9.43 8.85
N SER A 175 -19.76 10.43 9.50
CA SER A 175 -19.11 11.56 10.17
C SER A 175 -18.78 11.34 11.65
N GLY A 176 -18.95 10.12 12.15
CA GLY A 176 -18.70 9.77 13.55
C GLY A 176 -19.79 10.20 14.53
N ASN A 177 -19.72 9.69 15.75
CA ASN A 177 -20.69 9.85 16.82
C ASN A 177 -20.03 10.42 18.09
N ALA A 178 -19.80 11.73 18.09
CA ALA A 178 -19.21 12.46 19.21
C ALA A 178 -19.99 12.30 20.53
N ALA A 179 -21.32 12.16 20.47
CA ALA A 179 -22.15 11.89 21.65
C ALA A 179 -21.80 10.54 22.28
N LYS A 180 -21.66 9.49 21.47
CA LYS A 180 -21.31 8.15 21.95
C LYS A 180 -19.86 8.05 22.43
N ALA A 181 -18.94 8.74 21.77
CA ALA A 181 -17.58 8.93 22.26
C ALA A 181 -17.58 9.60 23.65
N GLY A 182 -18.35 10.68 23.82
CA GLY A 182 -18.51 11.39 25.10
C GLY A 182 -19.11 10.53 26.22
N GLU A 183 -20.11 9.69 25.94
CA GLU A 183 -20.61 8.70 26.90
C GLU A 183 -19.51 7.73 27.35
N LEU A 184 -18.73 7.21 26.39
CA LEU A 184 -17.69 6.21 26.66
C LEU A 184 -16.53 6.81 27.47
N LEU A 185 -16.15 8.07 27.19
CA LEU A 185 -15.17 8.80 28.00
C LEU A 185 -15.67 9.09 29.42
N LYS A 186 -16.95 9.46 29.60
CA LYS A 186 -17.56 9.59 30.94
C LYS A 186 -17.58 8.26 31.71
N ARG A 187 -17.73 7.14 31.00
CA ARG A 187 -17.58 5.77 31.53
C ARG A 187 -16.11 5.29 31.56
N SER A 188 -15.15 6.19 31.34
CA SER A 188 -13.70 5.94 31.39
C SER A 188 -13.01 6.77 32.49
N PRO A 189 -13.45 6.70 33.77
CA PRO A 189 -12.74 7.39 34.84
C PRO A 189 -11.27 6.96 34.85
N PRO A 190 -10.32 7.89 34.97
CA PRO A 190 -8.90 7.55 34.92
C PRO A 190 -8.58 6.60 36.08
N ARG A 191 -8.07 5.40 35.77
CA ARG A 191 -7.52 4.49 36.77
C ARG A 191 -6.48 5.27 37.58
N SER A 192 -6.77 5.48 38.86
CA SER A 192 -5.98 6.29 39.77
C SER A 192 -4.50 5.92 39.71
N ARG A 193 -3.64 6.89 39.95
CA ARG A 193 -2.21 6.63 40.16
C ARG A 193 -2.08 5.99 41.55
N THR A 194 -2.18 4.67 41.60
CA THR A 194 -1.57 3.90 42.70
C THR A 194 -0.11 4.38 42.80
N ARG A 195 0.30 4.71 44.03
CA ARG A 195 1.64 5.25 44.31
C ARG A 195 2.71 4.18 44.18
#